data_AF-A0AA35XRE8-F1
#
_entry.id   AF-A0AA35XRE8-F1
#
_cell.length_a   1.000
_cell.length_b   1.000
_cell.length_c   1.000
_cell.angle_alpha   90.00
_cell.angle_beta   90.00
_cell.angle_gamma   90.00
#
_symmetry.space_group_name_H-M   'P 1'
#
loop_
_entity.id
_entity.type
_entity.pdbx_description
1 polymer ?
#
loop_
_entity_poly.entity_id
_entity_poly.type
_entity_poly.pdbx_seq_one_letter_code
_entity_poly.pdbx_strand_id
1 'polypeptide(L)'
;MIRESIRNIVFYTIILVSQLLIFNHFNFFDIINPSVYLIIFILYKISYSNSSLIFLGFITGLIIDLAMQTYGCHTFATITICYLRERIEKNSFGVNANLPSAMIKGTKMINRLTFFMLIILIHSLIYYSLVFFNNELIGKIFYYSLLNSIVTFIIVWVLSQLISNN
;
A
#
# COMPACT_ATOMS: atom_id res chain seq x y z
N MET A 1 5.60 -21.33 12.81
CA MET A 1 5.56 -20.96 11.38
C MET A 1 4.15 -21.05 10.81
N ILE A 2 3.49 -22.22 10.77
CA ILE A 2 2.15 -22.41 10.17
C ILE A 2 1.07 -21.47 10.75
N ARG A 3 0.99 -21.35 12.08
CA ARG A 3 0.01 -20.46 12.74
C ARG A 3 0.15 -18.98 12.35
N GLU A 4 1.39 -18.51 12.14
CA GLU A 4 1.61 -17.13 11.71
C GLU A 4 1.19 -16.93 10.25
N SER A 5 1.50 -17.88 9.37
CA SER A 5 1.09 -17.83 7.96
C SER A 5 -0.44 -17.81 7.83
N ILE A 6 -1.15 -18.65 8.60
CA ILE A 6 -2.62 -18.68 8.60
C ILE A 6 -3.18 -17.32 9.05
N ARG A 7 -2.64 -16.74 10.14
CA ARG A 7 -3.06 -15.42 10.61
C ARG A 7 -2.86 -14.34 9.55
N ASN A 8 -1.74 -14.36 8.85
CA ASN A 8 -1.45 -13.39 7.78
C ASN A 8 -2.41 -13.56 6.59
N ILE A 9 -2.71 -14.79 6.19
CA ILE A 9 -3.66 -15.06 5.09
C ILE A 9 -5.06 -14.54 5.47
N VAL A 10 -5.54 -14.82 6.69
CA VAL A 10 -6.82 -14.30 7.18
C VAL A 10 -6.82 -12.76 7.21
N PHE A 11 -5.73 -12.15 7.66
CA PHE A 11 -5.58 -10.70 7.66
C PHE A 11 -5.63 -10.10 6.24
N TYR A 12 -4.88 -10.67 5.29
CA TYR A 12 -4.85 -10.19 3.90
C TYR A 12 -6.21 -10.34 3.22
N THR A 13 -6.91 -11.45 3.47
CA THR A 13 -8.26 -11.66 2.92
C THR A 13 -9.27 -10.68 3.49
N ILE A 14 -9.27 -10.41 4.80
CA ILE A 14 -10.13 -9.38 5.43
C ILE A 14 -9.88 -8.00 4.83
N ILE A 15 -8.61 -7.64 4.62
CA ILE A 15 -8.26 -6.34 4.03
C ILE A 15 -8.73 -6.25 2.57
N LEU A 16 -8.51 -7.30 1.76
CA LEU A 16 -8.98 -7.29 0.37
C LEU A 16 -10.51 -7.20 0.30
N VAL A 17 -11.22 -7.98 1.11
CA VAL A 17 -12.69 -7.93 1.16
C VAL A 17 -13.17 -6.54 1.59
N SER A 18 -12.55 -5.94 2.60
CA SER A 18 -12.91 -4.57 3.03
C SER A 18 -12.57 -3.53 1.96
N GLN A 19 -11.48 -3.68 1.21
CA GLN A 19 -11.19 -2.83 0.04
C GLN A 19 -12.33 -2.87 -0.97
N LEU A 20 -12.77 -4.07 -1.35
CA LEU A 20 -13.77 -4.25 -2.40
C LEU A 20 -15.18 -3.83 -1.97
N LEU A 21 -15.58 -4.17 -0.74
CA LEU A 21 -16.95 -3.92 -0.28
C LEU A 21 -17.13 -2.53 0.31
N ILE A 22 -16.17 -2.05 1.09
CA ILE A 22 -16.31 -0.82 1.87
C ILE A 22 -15.62 0.32 1.14
N PHE A 23 -14.30 0.24 0.98
CA PHE A 23 -13.50 1.36 0.50
C PHE A 23 -13.72 1.71 -0.98
N ASN A 24 -14.07 0.74 -1.81
CA ASN A 24 -14.44 1.01 -3.19
C ASN A 24 -15.76 1.78 -3.34
N HIS A 25 -16.64 1.72 -2.34
CA HIS A 25 -17.90 2.49 -2.30
C HIS A 25 -17.75 3.80 -1.51
N PHE A 26 -16.59 4.04 -0.89
CA PHE A 26 -16.23 5.35 -0.34
C PHE A 26 -15.89 6.30 -1.49
N ASN A 27 -16.90 6.66 -2.30
CA ASN A 27 -16.79 7.73 -3.29
C ASN A 27 -16.73 9.08 -2.57
N PHE A 28 -15.59 9.41 -1.97
CA PHE A 28 -15.35 10.77 -1.49
C PHE A 28 -15.25 11.68 -2.72
N PHE A 29 -16.28 12.49 -2.92
CA PHE A 29 -16.39 13.47 -4.02
C PHE A 29 -16.27 12.88 -5.43
N ASP A 30 -16.60 11.59 -5.62
CA ASP A 30 -16.43 10.84 -6.89
C ASP A 30 -15.01 10.86 -7.48
N ILE A 31 -14.03 11.26 -6.67
CA ILE A 31 -12.64 11.52 -7.10
C ILE A 31 -11.66 10.62 -6.35
N ILE A 32 -11.95 10.35 -5.08
CA ILE A 32 -11.01 9.72 -4.15
C ILE A 32 -11.48 8.31 -3.85
N ASN A 33 -10.66 7.33 -4.18
CA ASN A 33 -10.88 5.93 -3.82
C ASN A 33 -9.65 5.42 -3.04
N PRO A 34 -9.76 5.34 -1.71
CA PRO A 34 -8.60 5.03 -0.90
C PRO A 34 -8.13 3.59 -1.10
N SER A 35 -6.87 3.44 -1.55
CA SER A 35 -6.16 2.17 -1.67
C SER A 35 -5.67 1.63 -0.31
N VAL A 36 -6.60 1.19 0.54
CA VAL A 36 -6.33 0.68 1.89
C VAL A 36 -5.54 -0.63 1.87
N TYR A 37 -5.74 -1.45 0.84
CA TYR A 37 -5.04 -2.72 0.67
C TYR A 37 -3.50 -2.60 0.67
N LEU A 38 -2.92 -1.41 0.45
CA LEU A 38 -1.48 -1.16 0.57
C LEU A 38 -0.91 -1.53 1.95
N ILE A 39 -1.76 -1.54 2.98
CA ILE A 39 -1.38 -1.95 4.33
C ILE A 39 -0.83 -3.39 4.38
N ILE A 40 -1.25 -4.27 3.45
CA ILE A 40 -0.75 -5.64 3.32
C ILE A 40 0.76 -5.65 3.07
N PHE A 41 1.24 -4.80 2.16
CA PHE A 41 2.66 -4.71 1.81
C PHE A 41 3.44 -3.93 2.84
N ILE A 42 2.82 -2.90 3.43
CA ILE A 42 3.44 -2.10 4.49
C ILE A 42 3.74 -2.98 5.71
N LEU A 43 2.80 -3.83 6.15
CA LEU A 43 2.96 -4.74 7.30
C LEU A 43 3.66 -6.07 6.96
N TYR A 44 4.13 -6.25 5.73
CA TYR A 44 4.79 -7.48 5.33
C TYR A 44 6.10 -7.68 6.09
N LYS A 45 6.33 -8.86 6.68
CA LYS A 45 7.56 -9.09 7.46
C LYS A 45 8.80 -9.08 6.55
N ILE A 46 9.84 -8.37 6.98
CA ILE A 46 11.14 -8.25 6.29
C ILE A 46 11.85 -9.62 6.14
N SER A 47 11.52 -10.60 6.99
CA SER A 47 12.11 -11.94 6.95
C SER A 47 11.68 -12.81 5.76
N TYR A 48 10.66 -12.39 4.99
CA TYR A 48 10.16 -13.15 3.85
C TYR A 48 10.88 -12.74 2.55
N SER A 49 10.82 -13.58 1.51
CA SER A 49 11.50 -13.31 0.24
C SER A 49 10.85 -12.18 -0.54
N ASN A 50 11.65 -11.32 -1.17
CA ASN A 50 11.15 -10.22 -2.01
C ASN A 50 10.31 -10.73 -3.19
N SER A 51 10.67 -11.86 -3.78
CA SER A 51 9.90 -12.46 -4.89
C SER A 51 8.48 -12.84 -4.48
N SER A 52 8.30 -13.34 -3.25
CA SER A 52 6.97 -13.66 -2.72
C SER A 52 6.11 -12.42 -2.49
N LEU A 53 6.72 -11.32 -2.07
CA LEU A 53 6.04 -10.02 -1.95
C LEU A 53 5.58 -9.49 -3.31
N ILE A 54 6.43 -9.55 -4.33
CA ILE A 54 6.07 -9.12 -5.69
C ILE A 54 4.93 -9.96 -6.24
N PHE A 55 4.98 -11.28 -6.05
CA PHE A 55 3.90 -12.18 -6.48
C PHE A 55 2.59 -11.90 -5.73
N LEU A 56 2.66 -11.63 -4.43
CA LEU A 56 1.51 -11.18 -3.65
C LEU A 56 0.96 -9.85 -4.20
N GLY A 57 1.84 -8.90 -4.51
CA GLY A 57 1.51 -7.61 -5.13
C GLY A 57 0.81 -7.73 -6.48
N PHE A 58 1.26 -8.67 -7.31
CA PHE A 58 0.62 -8.99 -8.59
C PHE A 58 -0.80 -9.54 -8.38
N ILE A 59 -0.98 -10.57 -7.54
CA ILE A 59 -2.29 -11.18 -7.31
C ILE A 59 -3.28 -10.17 -6.72
N THR A 60 -2.87 -9.44 -5.70
CA THR A 60 -3.71 -8.43 -5.02
C THR A 60 -4.11 -7.30 -5.98
N GLY A 61 -3.16 -6.76 -6.75
CA GLY A 61 -3.45 -5.74 -7.75
C GLY A 61 -4.39 -6.26 -8.85
N LEU A 62 -4.18 -7.49 -9.31
CA LEU A 62 -5.01 -8.12 -10.34
C LEU A 62 -6.46 -8.31 -9.87
N ILE A 63 -6.65 -8.79 -8.63
CA ILE A 63 -7.99 -8.92 -8.03
C ILE A 63 -8.70 -7.57 -8.00
N ILE A 64 -8.00 -6.51 -7.61
CA ILE A 64 -8.56 -5.17 -7.53
C ILE A 64 -8.87 -4.63 -8.93
N ASP A 65 -7.97 -4.81 -9.90
CA ASP A 65 -8.21 -4.36 -11.27
C ASP A 65 -9.40 -5.07 -11.92
N LEU A 66 -9.58 -6.36 -11.67
CA LEU A 66 -10.75 -7.10 -12.15
C LEU A 66 -12.04 -6.61 -11.50
N ALA A 67 -12.01 -6.30 -10.20
CA ALA A 67 -13.18 -5.84 -9.47
C ALA A 67 -13.56 -4.39 -9.80
N MET A 68 -12.57 -3.51 -9.99
CA MET A 68 -12.75 -2.08 -10.25
C MET A 68 -12.72 -1.72 -11.74
N GLN A 69 -12.44 -2.70 -12.62
CA GLN A 69 -12.32 -2.51 -14.07
C GLN A 69 -11.23 -1.49 -14.47
N THR A 70 -10.12 -1.45 -13.75
CA THR A 70 -9.02 -0.47 -13.95
C THR A 70 -7.89 -0.97 -14.86
N TYR A 71 -8.17 -1.95 -15.74
CA TYR A 71 -7.32 -2.42 -16.84
C TYR A 71 -5.85 -2.75 -16.52
N GLY A 72 -5.51 -3.03 -15.26
CA GLY A 72 -4.13 -3.34 -14.84
C GLY A 72 -3.38 -2.20 -14.13
N CYS A 73 -4.02 -1.04 -13.93
CA CYS A 73 -3.37 0.12 -13.31
C CYS A 73 -2.94 -0.16 -11.87
N HIS A 74 -3.78 -0.83 -11.07
CA HIS A 74 -3.42 -1.20 -9.70
C HIS A 74 -2.30 -2.25 -9.71
N THR A 75 -2.38 -3.27 -10.55
CA THR A 75 -1.37 -4.33 -10.69
C THR A 75 0.01 -3.75 -10.97
N PHE A 76 0.12 -2.81 -11.90
CA PHE A 76 1.40 -2.20 -12.22
C PHE A 76 1.94 -1.36 -11.05
N ALA A 77 1.08 -0.55 -10.43
CA ALA A 77 1.46 0.29 -9.29
C ALA A 77 1.91 -0.55 -8.09
N THR A 78 1.20 -1.65 -7.78
CA THR A 78 1.50 -2.52 -6.63
C THR A 78 2.80 -3.28 -6.79
N ILE A 79 3.04 -3.85 -7.97
CA ILE A 79 4.30 -4.56 -8.27
C ILE A 79 5.48 -3.62 -8.15
N THR A 80 5.35 -2.40 -8.68
CA THR A 80 6.42 -1.40 -8.62
C THR A 80 6.78 -1.05 -7.19
N ILE A 81 5.80 -0.88 -6.31
CA ILE A 81 6.05 -0.64 -4.88
C ILE A 81 6.63 -1.85 -4.19
N CYS A 82 6.11 -3.05 -4.46
CA CYS A 82 6.63 -4.29 -3.87
C CYS A 82 8.11 -4.47 -4.20
N TYR A 83 8.51 -4.13 -5.42
CA TYR A 83 9.90 -4.09 -5.85
C TYR A 83 10.70 -2.99 -5.14
N LEU A 84 10.17 -1.76 -5.06
CA LEU A 84 10.87 -0.62 -4.44
C LEU A 84 10.90 -0.67 -2.90
N ARG A 85 10.04 -1.47 -2.27
CA ARG A 85 9.81 -1.48 -0.82
C ARG A 85 11.10 -1.60 -0.02
N GLU A 86 11.96 -2.56 -0.34
CA GLU A 86 13.22 -2.77 0.39
C GLU A 86 14.11 -1.51 0.36
N ARG A 87 14.13 -0.80 -0.78
CA ARG A 87 14.88 0.45 -0.91
C ARG A 87 14.26 1.57 -0.09
N ILE A 88 12.92 1.68 -0.07
CA ILE A 88 12.19 2.66 0.73
C ILE A 88 12.39 2.39 2.23
N GLU A 89 12.40 1.12 2.64
CA GLU A 89 12.69 0.71 4.02
C GLU A 89 14.10 1.09 4.46
N LYS A 90 15.12 0.78 3.64
CA LYS A 90 16.51 1.17 3.91
C LYS A 90 16.66 2.68 4.03
N ASN A 91 16.00 3.45 3.17
CA ASN A 91 16.01 4.92 3.24
C ASN A 91 15.31 5.45 4.50
N SER A 92 14.24 4.81 4.95
CA SER A 92 13.42 5.30 6.07
C SER A 92 13.98 4.87 7.43
N PHE A 93 14.46 3.63 7.55
CA PHE A 93 14.90 3.05 8.82
C PHE A 93 16.43 2.97 8.96
N GLY A 94 17.19 3.18 7.88
CA GLY A 94 18.64 3.16 7.89
C GLY A 94 19.19 1.84 8.42
N VAL A 95 20.06 1.91 9.42
CA VAL A 95 20.69 0.74 10.08
C VAL A 95 19.65 -0.22 10.68
N ASN A 96 18.48 0.30 11.07
CA ASN A 96 17.40 -0.50 11.66
C ASN A 96 16.56 -1.26 10.62
N ALA A 97 16.78 -1.06 9.31
CA ALA A 97 15.99 -1.70 8.25
C ALA A 97 16.08 -3.23 8.25
N ASN A 98 17.16 -3.79 8.79
CA ASN A 98 17.38 -5.25 8.84
C ASN A 98 16.71 -5.92 10.04
N LEU A 99 16.14 -5.14 10.97
CA LEU A 99 15.47 -5.71 12.14
C LEU A 99 14.07 -6.21 11.75
N PRO A 100 13.72 -7.49 12.00
CA PRO A 100 12.40 -8.03 11.68
C PRO A 100 11.24 -7.27 12.36
N SER A 101 11.54 -6.57 13.46
CA SER A 101 10.59 -5.76 14.23
C SER A 101 10.74 -4.25 14.00
N ALA A 102 11.52 -3.80 13.01
CA ALA A 102 11.75 -2.38 12.75
C ALA A 102 10.45 -1.58 12.68
N MET A 103 9.38 -2.20 12.19
CA MET A 103 8.06 -1.59 12.07
C MET A 103 7.24 -1.58 13.38
N ILE A 104 7.49 -2.52 14.29
CA ILE A 104 6.64 -2.82 15.48
C ILE A 104 7.29 -2.35 16.78
N LYS A 105 8.62 -2.44 16.93
CA LYS A 105 9.34 -2.03 18.14
C LYS A 105 10.69 -1.39 17.81
N GLY A 106 10.91 -0.18 18.30
CA GLY A 106 12.24 0.45 18.38
C GLY A 106 12.60 1.50 17.33
N THR A 107 11.77 1.77 16.31
CA THR A 107 12.02 2.86 15.35
C THR A 107 11.27 4.13 15.71
N LYS A 108 11.87 5.29 15.41
CA LYS A 108 11.25 6.60 15.64
C LYS A 108 9.94 6.69 14.85
N MET A 109 8.93 7.27 15.48
CA MET A 109 7.63 7.55 14.87
C MET A 109 7.77 8.20 13.49
N ILE A 110 8.62 9.23 13.39
CA ILE A 110 8.85 9.96 12.13
C ILE A 110 9.31 9.07 10.98
N ASN A 111 10.18 8.08 11.24
CA ASN A 111 10.67 7.15 10.23
C ASN A 111 9.58 6.20 9.73
N ARG A 112 8.61 5.85 10.60
CA ARG A 112 7.44 5.06 10.20
C ARG A 112 6.49 5.89 9.34
N LEU A 113 6.26 7.15 9.69
CA LEU A 113 5.47 8.06 8.85
C LEU A 113 6.10 8.24 7.47
N THR A 114 7.42 8.47 7.38
CA THR A 114 8.09 8.64 6.08
C THR A 114 7.98 7.39 5.22
N PHE A 115 8.11 6.20 5.82
CA PHE A 115 7.92 4.94 5.10
C PHE A 115 6.52 4.80 4.50
N PHE A 116 5.47 5.03 5.30
CA PHE A 116 4.08 4.95 4.85
C PHE A 116 3.79 5.98 3.76
N MET A 117 4.19 7.23 3.98
CA MET A 117 3.97 8.31 3.02
C MET A 117 4.63 8.01 1.67
N LEU A 118 5.87 7.53 1.66
CA LEU A 118 6.59 7.23 0.42
C LEU A 118 5.91 6.11 -0.37
N ILE A 119 5.52 5.01 0.29
CA ILE A 119 4.83 3.90 -0.38
C ILE A 119 3.52 4.38 -1.01
N ILE A 120 2.71 5.09 -0.23
CA ILE A 120 1.36 5.51 -0.65
C ILE A 120 1.42 6.57 -1.75
N LEU A 121 2.37 7.51 -1.66
CA LEU A 121 2.56 8.56 -2.66
C LEU A 121 3.07 7.97 -3.98
N ILE A 122 4.07 7.09 -3.94
CA ILE A 122 4.58 6.43 -5.15
C ILE A 122 3.46 5.60 -5.80
N HIS A 123 2.66 4.87 -5.01
CA HIS A 123 1.49 4.15 -5.53
C HIS A 123 0.53 5.05 -6.28
N SER A 124 0.06 6.10 -5.61
CA SER A 124 -0.99 6.96 -6.13
C SER A 124 -0.50 7.68 -7.39
N LEU A 125 0.77 8.08 -7.41
CA LEU A 125 1.36 8.74 -8.57
C LEU A 125 1.45 7.81 -9.79
N ILE A 126 1.87 6.55 -9.60
CA ILE A 126 1.92 5.55 -10.68
C ILE A 126 0.50 5.20 -11.15
N TYR A 127 -0.43 5.00 -10.22
CA TYR A 127 -1.81 4.67 -10.56
C TYR A 127 -2.45 5.76 -11.43
N TYR A 128 -2.43 7.02 -10.98
CA TYR A 128 -3.08 8.10 -11.73
C TYR A 128 -2.34 8.48 -13.01
N SER A 129 -1.01 8.26 -13.09
CA SER A 129 -0.28 8.47 -14.34
C SER A 129 -0.73 7.48 -15.42
N LEU A 130 -1.02 6.23 -15.05
CA LEU A 130 -1.55 5.22 -15.96
C LEU A 130 -3.03 5.45 -16.31
N VAL A 131 -3.85 5.88 -15.34
CA VAL A 131 -5.29 6.11 -15.57
C VAL A 131 -5.53 7.23 -16.59
N PHE A 132 -4.83 8.36 -16.46
CA PHE A 132 -5.07 9.50 -17.34
C PHE A 132 -4.20 9.49 -18.61
N PHE A 133 -3.01 8.87 -18.55
CA PHE A 133 -2.00 8.74 -19.62
C PHE A 133 -2.04 9.84 -20.71
N ASN A 134 -2.08 11.11 -20.29
CA ASN A 134 -2.16 12.26 -21.17
C ASN A 134 -1.35 13.42 -20.58
N ASN A 135 -0.46 14.00 -21.38
CA ASN A 135 0.43 15.08 -20.98
C ASN A 135 -0.33 16.39 -20.67
N GLU A 136 -1.49 16.61 -21.29
CA GLU A 136 -2.31 17.79 -21.01
C GLU A 136 -2.93 17.75 -19.60
N LEU A 137 -3.05 16.56 -19.02
CA LEU A 137 -3.68 16.31 -17.73
C LEU A 137 -2.67 16.12 -16.59
N ILE A 138 -1.39 16.43 -16.78
CA ILE A 138 -0.34 16.30 -15.75
C ILE A 138 -0.72 17.00 -14.44
N GLY A 139 -1.30 18.20 -14.53
CA GLY A 139 -1.78 18.93 -13.34
C GLY A 139 -2.86 18.15 -12.56
N LYS A 140 -3.78 17.49 -13.27
CA LYS A 140 -4.82 16.64 -12.64
C LYS A 140 -4.23 15.38 -12.03
N ILE A 141 -3.27 14.75 -12.70
CA ILE A 141 -2.56 13.56 -12.18
C ILE A 141 -1.92 13.90 -10.83
N PHE A 142 -1.19 15.02 -10.75
CA PHE A 142 -0.56 15.44 -9.50
C PHE A 142 -1.58 15.78 -8.42
N TYR A 143 -2.63 16.53 -8.76
CA TYR A 143 -3.69 16.90 -7.82
C TYR A 143 -4.42 15.68 -7.24
N TYR A 144 -4.87 14.76 -8.09
CA TYR A 144 -5.58 13.56 -7.64
C TYR A 144 -4.67 12.58 -6.90
N SER A 145 -3.43 12.39 -7.35
CA SER A 145 -2.48 11.54 -6.64
C SER A 145 -2.19 12.06 -5.23
N LEU A 146 -2.00 13.38 -5.05
CA LEU A 146 -1.79 13.97 -3.73
C LEU A 146 -3.02 13.82 -2.83
N LEU A 147 -4.21 14.20 -3.30
CA LEU A 147 -5.42 14.09 -2.50
C LEU A 147 -5.70 12.65 -2.08
N ASN A 148 -5.60 11.71 -3.02
CA ASN A 148 -5.80 10.29 -2.71
C ASN A 148 -4.72 9.78 -1.74
N SER A 149 -3.46 10.20 -1.92
CA SER A 149 -2.37 9.79 -1.03
C SER A 149 -2.58 10.28 0.42
N ILE A 150 -3.14 11.47 0.62
CA ILE A 150 -3.42 12.02 1.95
C ILE A 150 -4.53 11.21 2.64
N VAL A 151 -5.64 10.97 1.94
CA VAL A 151 -6.78 10.22 2.50
C VAL A 151 -6.38 8.78 2.82
N THR A 152 -5.70 8.11 1.89
CA THR A 152 -5.18 6.76 2.09
C THR A 152 -4.19 6.69 3.23
N PHE A 153 -3.28 7.67 3.35
CA PHE A 153 -2.35 7.74 4.46
C PHE A 153 -3.08 7.82 5.80
N ILE A 154 -4.08 8.68 5.95
CA ILE A 154 -4.84 8.81 7.20
C ILE A 154 -5.48 7.46 7.56
N ILE A 155 -6.17 6.82 6.62
CA ILE A 155 -6.87 5.55 6.87
C ILE A 155 -5.88 4.43 7.23
N VAL A 156 -4.84 4.24 6.40
CA VAL A 156 -3.82 3.20 6.61
C VAL A 156 -3.06 3.42 7.91
N TRP A 157 -2.78 4.67 8.25
CA TRP A 157 -2.14 5.04 9.52
C TRP A 157 -2.99 4.65 10.72
N VAL A 158 -4.27 5.03 10.73
CA VAL A 158 -5.21 4.68 11.82
C VAL A 158 -5.34 3.16 11.96
N LEU A 159 -5.53 2.45 10.84
CA LEU A 159 -5.58 0.98 10.84
C LEU A 159 -4.30 0.35 11.41
N SER A 160 -3.13 0.89 11.06
CA SER A 160 -1.86 0.38 11.58
C SER A 160 -1.73 0.51 13.10
N GLN A 161 -2.26 1.59 13.68
CA GLN A 161 -2.23 1.77 15.14
C GLN A 161 -3.23 0.88 15.88
N LEU A 162 -4.40 0.64 15.30
CA LEU A 162 -5.36 -0.33 15.84
C LEU A 162 -4.78 -1.74 15.88
N ILE A 163 -4.02 -2.13 14.85
CA ILE A 163 -3.36 -3.43 14.79
C ILE A 163 -2.19 -3.51 15.78
N SER A 164 -1.42 -2.43 15.94
CA SER A 164 -0.24 -2.41 16.83
C SER A 164 -0.58 -2.43 18.31
N ASN A 165 -1.78 -2.01 18.71
CA ASN A 165 -2.22 -1.95 20.11
C ASN A 165 -2.74 -3.30 20.66
N ASN A 166 -2.77 -4.35 19.84
CA ASN A 166 -3.16 -5.72 20.22
C ASN A 166 -1.96 -6.68 20.16
#